data_AF-A0A3D3UUQ1-F1
#
_entry.id   AF-A0A3D3UUQ1-F1
#
_cell.length_a   1.000
_cell.length_b   1.000
_cell.length_c   1.000
_cell.angle_alpha   90.00
_cell.angle_beta   90.00
_cell.angle_gamma   90.00
#
_symmetry.space_group_name_H-M   'P 1'
#
loop_
_entity.id
_entity.type
_entity.pdbx_description
1 polymer ?
#
loop_
_entity_poly.entity_id
_entity_poly.type
_entity_poly.pdbx_seq_one_letter_code
_entity_poly.pdbx_strand_id
1 'polypeptide(L)'
;MRTIMKRTNGFTLIELLVVIAIIAILMAILVPTLNRAREQGKRAVCLSNLKQMMLAWMMYADDNGDKVVRTRAIQDKASPDQGWVGW
;
A
#
# COMPACT_ATOMS: atom_id res chain seq x y z
N MET A 1 -0.34 68.14 4.54
CA MET A 1 -0.59 66.72 4.21
C MET A 1 0.72 65.94 4.43
N ARG A 2 0.93 65.31 5.59
CA ARG A 2 2.12 64.47 5.84
C ARG A 2 1.70 63.00 5.74
N THR A 3 2.09 62.33 4.67
CA THR A 3 1.87 60.89 4.47
C THR A 3 2.93 60.12 5.27
N ILE A 4 2.50 59.38 6.29
CA ILE A 4 3.37 58.52 7.09
C ILE A 4 3.68 57.27 6.25
N MET A 5 4.91 57.15 5.76
CA MET A 5 5.40 55.95 5.09
C MET A 5 5.43 54.79 6.10
N LYS A 6 4.56 53.79 5.93
CA LYS A 6 4.62 52.52 6.68
C LYS A 6 5.95 51.85 6.34
N ARG A 7 6.84 51.65 7.33
CA ARG A 7 7.98 50.74 7.15
C ARG A 7 7.43 49.34 6.91
N THR A 8 7.63 48.79 5.72
CA THR A 8 7.43 47.38 5.45
C THR A 8 8.62 46.62 6.04
N ASN A 9 8.36 45.77 7.03
CA ASN A 9 9.37 44.84 7.54
C ASN A 9 9.62 43.79 6.46
N GLY A 10 10.78 43.84 5.81
CA GLY A 10 11.22 42.82 4.85
C GLY A 10 11.64 41.55 5.58
N PHE A 11 11.33 40.40 4.99
CA PHE A 11 11.81 39.11 5.47
C PHE A 11 13.33 39.07 5.37
N THR A 12 14.01 38.69 6.45
CA THR A 12 15.47 38.57 6.41
C THR A 12 15.85 37.27 5.67
N LEU A 13 16.96 37.28 4.92
CA LEU A 13 17.44 36.09 4.21
C LEU A 13 17.68 34.90 5.15
N ILE A 14 18.06 35.17 6.40
CA ILE A 14 18.30 34.15 7.43
C ILE A 14 17.00 33.46 7.88
N GLU A 15 15.89 34.19 7.98
CA GLU A 15 14.58 33.61 8.32
C GLU A 15 14.08 32.67 7.24
N LEU A 16 14.30 32.99 5.96
CA LEU A 16 13.97 32.05 4.87
C LEU A 16 14.90 30.84 4.85
N LEU A 17 16.19 31.05 5.11
CA LEU A 17 17.21 29.99 5.08
C LEU A 17 16.97 28.93 6.15
N VAL A 18 16.61 29.33 7.38
CA VAL A 18 16.35 28.35 8.46
C VAL A 18 15.10 27.50 8.18
N VAL A 19 14.09 28.09 7.54
CA VAL A 19 12.83 27.39 7.23
C VAL A 19 13.06 26.28 6.20
N ILE A 20 13.77 26.58 5.10
CA ILE A 20 14.06 25.55 4.09
C ILE A 20 14.97 24.45 4.65
N ALA A 21 15.87 24.79 5.58
CA ALA A 21 16.73 23.81 6.24
C ALA A 21 15.90 22.82 7.08
N ILE A 22 14.93 23.31 7.84
CA ILE A 22 14.03 22.45 8.63
C ILE A 22 13.17 21.58 7.71
N ILE A 23 12.59 22.15 6.64
CA ILE A 23 11.78 21.38 5.67
C ILE A 23 12.62 20.26 5.03
N ALA A 24 13.88 20.54 4.66
CA ALA A 24 14.76 19.54 4.07
C ALA A 24 15.03 18.35 5.02
N ILE A 25 15.27 18.62 6.30
CA ILE A 25 15.46 17.58 7.32
C ILE A 25 14.20 16.73 7.49
N LEU A 26 13.03 17.37 7.57
CA LEU A 26 11.76 16.66 7.69
C LEU A 26 11.50 15.78 6.47
N MET A 27 11.66 16.32 5.26
CA MET A 27 11.46 15.58 4.00
C MET A 27 12.41 14.40 3.85
N ALA A 28 13.67 14.54 4.30
CA ALA A 28 14.65 13.45 4.25
C ALA A 28 14.18 12.20 5.03
N ILE A 29 13.40 12.39 6.10
CA ILE A 29 12.84 11.28 6.90
C ILE A 29 11.45 10.88 6.38
N LEU A 30 10.64 11.84 5.94
CA LEU A 30 9.24 11.61 5.54
C LEU A 30 9.12 10.83 4.22
N VAL A 31 9.93 11.16 3.22
CA VAL A 31 9.86 10.51 1.90
C VAL A 31 10.17 9.01 1.95
N PRO A 32 11.27 8.54 2.57
CA PRO A 32 11.55 7.10 2.63
C PRO A 32 10.53 6.33 3.47
N THR A 33 10.01 6.94 4.55
CA THR A 33 9.00 6.32 5.41
C THR A 33 7.65 6.19 4.69
N LEU A 34 7.21 7.21 3.96
CA LEU A 34 6.00 7.17 3.13
C LEU A 34 6.07 6.09 2.04
N ASN A 35 7.21 5.94 1.38
CA ASN A 35 7.40 4.90 0.37
C ASN A 35 7.24 3.48 0.95
N ARG A 36 7.80 3.23 2.13
CA ARG A 36 7.63 1.95 2.85
C ARG A 36 6.18 1.74 3.27
N ALA A 37 5.52 2.75 3.82
CA ALA A 37 4.11 2.67 4.21
C ALA A 37 3.19 2.36 3.03
N ARG A 38 3.43 2.97 1.86
CA ARG A 38 2.68 2.70 0.64
C ARG A 38 2.82 1.25 0.17
N GLU A 39 4.04 0.72 0.20
CA GLU A 39 4.31 -0.67 -0.17
C GLU A 39 3.64 -1.67 0.78
N GLN A 40 3.70 -1.40 2.10
CA GLN A 40 2.97 -2.18 3.09
C GLN A 40 1.45 -2.13 2.86
N GLY A 41 0.89 -0.96 2.53
CA GLY A 41 -0.52 -0.81 2.20
C GLY A 41 -0.94 -1.64 0.98
N LYS A 42 -0.13 -1.64 -0.09
CA LYS A 42 -0.38 -2.50 -1.27
C LYS A 42 -0.37 -3.98 -0.91
N ARG A 43 0.58 -4.42 -0.08
CA ARG A 43 0.68 -5.81 0.38
C ARG A 43 -0.54 -6.21 1.21
N ALA A 44 -1.00 -5.35 2.11
CA ALA A 44 -2.20 -5.59 2.91
C ALA A 44 -3.45 -5.78 2.04
N VAL A 45 -3.63 -4.93 1.02
CA VAL A 45 -4.74 -5.06 0.05
C VAL A 45 -4.62 -6.37 -0.74
N CYS A 46 -3.43 -6.69 -1.25
CA CYS A 46 -3.19 -7.94 -1.98
C CYS A 46 -3.53 -9.18 -1.12
N LEU A 47 -3.08 -9.19 0.13
CA LEU A 47 -3.37 -10.28 1.08
C LEU A 47 -4.88 -10.41 1.35
N SER A 48 -5.58 -9.28 1.50
CA SER A 48 -7.04 -9.27 1.67
C SER A 48 -7.74 -9.87 0.46
N ASN A 49 -7.35 -9.48 -0.75
CA ASN A 49 -7.93 -10.01 -1.99
C ASN A 49 -7.68 -11.52 -2.12
N LEU A 50 -6.46 -11.98 -1.83
CA LEU A 50 -6.13 -13.40 -1.85
C LEU A 50 -6.97 -14.21 -0.85
N LYS A 51 -7.13 -13.68 0.37
CA LYS A 51 -7.99 -14.30 1.38
C LYS A 51 -9.44 -14.40 0.89
N GLN A 52 -9.97 -13.34 0.28
CA GLN A 52 -11.33 -13.34 -0.29
C GLN A 52 -11.47 -14.37 -1.42
N MET A 53 -10.49 -14.51 -2.31
CA MET A 53 -10.49 -15.54 -3.36
C MET A 53 -10.45 -16.96 -2.78
N MET A 54 -9.59 -17.20 -1.78
CA MET A 54 -9.50 -18.51 -1.12
C MET A 54 -10.82 -18.88 -0.43
N LEU A 55 -11.44 -17.93 0.28
CA LEU A 55 -12.76 -18.12 0.87
C LEU A 55 -13.81 -18.47 -0.20
N ALA A 56 -13.82 -17.75 -1.33
CA ALA A 56 -14.75 -18.03 -2.43
C ALA A 56 -14.56 -19.45 -3.00
N TRP A 57 -13.33 -19.93 -3.12
CA TRP A 57 -13.07 -21.31 -3.56
C TRP A 57 -13.51 -22.35 -2.55
N MET A 58 -13.31 -22.11 -1.24
CA MET A 58 -13.78 -23.03 -0.20
C MET A 58 -15.31 -23.11 -0.17
N MET A 59 -15.99 -21.96 -0.23
CA MET A 59 -17.45 -21.91 -0.30
C MET A 59 -17.98 -22.62 -1.55
N TYR A 60 -17.33 -22.43 -2.71
CA TYR A 60 -17.72 -23.12 -3.92
C TYR A 60 -17.53 -24.64 -3.83
N ALA A 61 -16.45 -25.10 -3.22
CA ALA A 61 -16.18 -26.53 -3.06
C ALA A 61 -17.23 -27.20 -2.16
N ASP A 62 -17.57 -26.56 -1.03
CA ASP A 62 -18.60 -27.01 -0.09
C ASP A 62 -19.95 -27.19 -0.80
N ASP A 63 -20.36 -26.21 -1.61
CA ASP A 63 -21.62 -26.24 -2.35
C ASP A 63 -21.62 -27.27 -3.53
N ASN A 64 -20.45 -27.66 -4.05
CA ASN A 64 -20.32 -28.49 -5.26
C ASN A 64 -19.74 -29.90 -5.00
N GLY A 65 -19.81 -30.39 -3.77
CA GLY A 65 -19.37 -31.74 -3.39
C GLY A 65 -17.85 -31.90 -3.49
N ASP A 66 -17.12 -30.97 -2.86
CA ASP A 66 -15.66 -30.88 -2.78
C ASP A 66 -14.94 -30.70 -4.12
N LYS A 67 -15.69 -30.32 -5.17
CA LYS A 67 -15.14 -30.09 -6.51
C LYS A 67 -14.80 -28.62 -6.71
N VAL A 68 -13.52 -28.33 -6.86
CA VAL A 68 -13.07 -26.99 -7.28
C VAL A 68 -13.02 -26.85 -8.80
N VAL A 69 -13.06 -25.62 -9.29
CA VAL A 69 -12.98 -25.31 -10.72
C VAL A 69 -11.72 -25.92 -11.31
N ARG A 70 -11.86 -26.65 -12.43
CA ARG A 70 -10.75 -27.33 -13.10
C ARG A 70 -9.76 -26.30 -13.66
N THR A 71 -8.74 -25.97 -12.90
CA THR A 71 -7.62 -25.15 -13.36
C THR A 71 -6.89 -25.94 -14.44
N ARG A 72 -6.52 -25.28 -15.54
CA ARG A 72 -5.71 -25.85 -16.63
C ARG A 72 -4.24 -26.05 -16.19
N ALA A 73 -4.03 -26.54 -14.96
CA ALA A 73 -2.72 -27.00 -14.53
C ALA A 73 -2.40 -28.27 -15.32
N ILE A 74 -1.16 -28.35 -15.77
CA ILE A 74 -0.59 -29.43 -16.57
C ILE A 74 -1.07 -30.78 -16.03
N GLN A 75 -1.46 -31.67 -16.96
CA GLN A 75 -1.95 -33.01 -16.67
C GLN A 75 -0.82 -33.92 -16.15
N ASP A 76 -0.29 -33.61 -14.97
CA ASP A 76 0.48 -34.56 -14.19
C ASP A 76 -0.49 -35.28 -13.27
N LYS A 77 -0.87 -36.47 -13.75
CA LYS A 77 -1.39 -37.62 -13.00
C LYS A 77 -2.28 -37.27 -11.82
N ALA A 78 -3.58 -37.30 -12.08
CA ALA A 78 -4.64 -37.38 -11.08
C ALA A 78 -4.33 -38.43 -10.00
N SER A 79 -3.90 -37.97 -8.82
CA SER A 79 -4.22 -38.62 -7.56
C SER A 79 -5.71 -38.33 -7.24
N PRO A 80 -6.53 -39.33 -6.87
CA PRO A 80 -7.98 -39.14 -6.69
C PRO A 80 -8.37 -38.28 -5.48
N ASP A 81 -7.41 -37.87 -4.66
CA ASP A 81 -7.59 -37.40 -3.29
C ASP A 81 -6.97 -36.01 -3.01
N GLN A 82 -6.36 -35.36 -3.99
CA GLN A 82 -5.68 -34.07 -3.77
C GLN A 82 -6.56 -32.89 -4.23
N GLY A 83 -7.55 -32.57 -3.39
CA GLY A 83 -8.16 -31.23 -3.40
C GLY A 83 -7.08 -30.15 -3.15
N TRP A 84 -7.33 -28.93 -3.60
CA TRP A 84 -6.36 -27.82 -3.64
C TRP A 84 -5.86 -27.30 -2.28
N VAL A 85 -6.09 -28.04 -1.21
CA VAL A 85 -5.72 -27.72 0.16
C VAL A 85 -4.93 -28.89 0.74
N GLY A 86 -3.63 -28.88 0.51
CA GLY A 86 -2.67 -29.72 1.23
C GLY A 86 -2.37 -29.14 2.62
N TRP A 87 -3.34 -29.25 3.52
CA TRP A 87 -3.16 -29.28 4.98
C TRP A 87 -3.83 -30.55 5.50
#